data_AF-I4HGA2-F1
#
_entry.id   AF-I4HGA2-F1
#
_cell.length_a   1.000
_cell.length_b   1.000
_cell.length_c   1.000
_cell.angle_alpha   90.00
_cell.angle_beta   90.00
_cell.angle_gamma   90.00
#
_symmetry.space_group_name_H-M   'P 1'
#
loop_
_entity.id
_entity.type
_entity.pdbx_description
1 polymer ?
#
loop_
_entity_poly.entity_id
_entity_poly.type
_entity_poly.pdbx_seq_one_letter_code
_entity_poly.pdbx_strand_id
1 'polypeptide(L)'
;MTIKFRFQPEKAVEAAAILLKLHGKPMKYLGLLKMLYIADRLALKTMDQPITGDRYISMDYGPVLRGVYDLIKGQPVDSALPLWSKYISPQDSNYVYLL
;
A
#
# COMPACT_ATOMS: atom_id res chain seq x y z
N MET A 1 -4.68 26.04 -3.37
CA MET A 1 -5.35 25.12 -2.42
C MET A 1 -4.77 23.74 -2.65
N THR A 2 -4.25 23.06 -1.62
CA THR A 2 -3.63 21.73 -1.80
C THR A 2 -4.67 20.65 -1.56
N ILE A 3 -4.90 19.79 -2.55
CA ILE A 3 -5.78 18.63 -2.40
C ILE A 3 -5.15 17.66 -1.40
N LYS A 4 -5.91 17.25 -0.38
CA LYS A 4 -5.50 16.23 0.60
C LYS A 4 -6.55 15.14 0.65
N PHE A 5 -6.13 13.91 0.42
CA PHE A 5 -6.96 12.72 0.65
C PHE A 5 -6.70 12.19 2.06
N ARG A 6 -7.73 11.59 2.66
CA ARG A 6 -7.59 10.86 3.92
C ARG A 6 -7.13 9.44 3.60
N PHE A 7 -6.15 8.94 4.35
CA PHE A 7 -5.76 7.55 4.27
C PHE A 7 -6.95 6.63 4.62
N GLN A 8 -7.17 5.61 3.80
CA GLN A 8 -8.25 4.63 3.91
C GLN A 8 -7.62 3.25 4.15
N PRO A 9 -7.38 2.85 5.42
CA PRO A 9 -6.71 1.60 5.78
C PRO A 9 -7.35 0.36 5.18
N GLU A 10 -8.68 0.29 5.18
CA GLU A 10 -9.45 -0.84 4.66
C GLU A 10 -9.17 -1.03 3.17
N LYS A 11 -9.30 0.04 2.37
CA LYS A 11 -9.02 0.00 0.93
C LYS A 11 -7.56 -0.32 0.63
N ALA A 12 -6.62 0.18 1.44
CA ALA A 12 -5.20 -0.12 1.28
C ALA A 12 -4.92 -1.62 1.50
N VAL A 13 -5.50 -2.21 2.54
CA VAL A 13 -5.37 -3.65 2.83
C VAL A 13 -6.05 -4.49 1.76
N GLU A 14 -7.26 -4.15 1.34
CA GLU A 14 -8.00 -4.86 0.29
C GLU A 14 -7.26 -4.83 -1.06
N ALA A 15 -6.77 -3.65 -1.46
CA ALA A 15 -5.99 -3.50 -2.68
C ALA A 15 -4.68 -4.31 -2.62
N ALA A 16 -3.98 -4.28 -1.49
CA ALA A 16 -2.77 -5.09 -1.29
C ALA A 16 -3.10 -6.59 -1.34
N ALA A 17 -4.17 -7.01 -0.68
CA ALA A 17 -4.61 -8.40 -0.63
C ALA A 17 -4.99 -8.93 -2.03
N ILE A 18 -5.69 -8.15 -2.84
CA ILE A 18 -6.02 -8.51 -4.22
C ILE A 18 -4.74 -8.70 -5.04
N LEU A 19 -3.79 -7.78 -4.96
CA LEU A 19 -2.53 -7.87 -5.70
C LEU A 19 -1.70 -9.09 -5.29
N LEU A 20 -1.62 -9.39 -3.99
CA LEU A 20 -0.91 -10.56 -3.47
C LEU A 20 -1.61 -11.87 -3.84
N LYS A 21 -2.95 -11.91 -3.75
CA LYS A 21 -3.77 -13.05 -4.17
C LYS A 21 -3.57 -13.37 -5.64
N LEU A 22 -3.60 -12.35 -6.51
CA LEU A 22 -3.39 -12.51 -7.95
C LEU A 22 -1.94 -12.91 -8.29
N HIS A 23 -0.97 -12.51 -7.48
CA HIS A 23 0.43 -12.93 -7.66
C HIS A 23 0.64 -14.41 -7.33
N GLY A 24 -0.13 -14.96 -6.38
CA GLY A 24 -0.17 -16.40 -6.07
C GLY A 24 1.08 -16.95 -5.37
N LYS A 25 2.03 -16.10 -4.97
CA LYS A 25 3.26 -16.44 -4.25
C LYS A 25 3.76 -15.23 -3.45
N PRO A 26 4.74 -15.38 -2.54
CA PRO A 26 5.37 -14.23 -1.89
C PRO A 26 5.91 -13.22 -2.91
N MET A 27 5.68 -11.94 -2.65
CA MET A 27 6.02 -10.84 -3.54
C MET A 27 7.07 -9.95 -2.89
N LYS A 28 8.05 -9.48 -3.66
CA LYS A 28 8.95 -8.42 -3.18
C LYS A 28 8.13 -7.21 -2.75
N TYR A 29 8.33 -6.71 -1.53
CA TYR A 29 7.51 -5.62 -0.99
C TYR A 29 7.57 -4.35 -1.85
N LEU A 30 8.71 -4.09 -2.49
CA LEU A 30 8.86 -2.99 -3.44
C LEU A 30 7.92 -3.16 -4.64
N GLY A 31 7.73 -4.38 -5.14
CA GLY A 31 6.77 -4.67 -6.20
C GLY A 31 5.34 -4.34 -5.80
N LEU A 32 4.94 -4.74 -4.58
CA LEU A 32 3.63 -4.41 -4.01
C LEU A 32 3.42 -2.89 -3.93
N LEU A 33 4.40 -2.14 -3.40
CA LEU A 33 4.35 -0.69 -3.30
C LEU A 33 4.20 -0.01 -4.67
N LYS A 34 4.92 -0.49 -5.69
CA LYS A 34 4.84 0.11 -7.03
C LYS A 34 3.49 -0.17 -7.69
N MET A 35 2.94 -1.38 -7.53
CA MET A 35 1.61 -1.69 -8.05
C MET A 35 0.53 -0.88 -7.36
N LEU A 36 0.57 -0.74 -6.03
CA LEU A 36 -0.36 0.12 -5.31
C LEU A 36 -0.25 1.58 -5.75
N TYR A 37 0.97 2.09 -5.96
CA TYR A 37 1.17 3.48 -6.41
C TYR A 37 0.57 3.71 -7.80
N ILE A 38 0.77 2.76 -8.72
CA ILE A 38 0.18 2.81 -10.06
C ILE A 38 -1.34 2.73 -9.98
N ALA A 39 -1.88 1.85 -9.15
CA ALA A 39 -3.32 1.69 -8.96
C ALA A 39 -3.96 2.98 -8.41
N ASP A 40 -3.33 3.61 -7.42
CA ASP A 40 -3.75 4.90 -6.87
C ASP A 40 -3.71 6.03 -7.90
N ARG A 41 -2.63 6.10 -8.68
CA ARG A 41 -2.48 7.06 -9.79
C ARG A 41 -3.55 6.87 -10.86
N LEU A 42 -3.89 5.62 -11.18
CA LEU A 42 -4.91 5.29 -12.18
C LEU A 42 -6.30 5.67 -11.67
N ALA A 43 -6.63 5.29 -10.43
CA ALA A 43 -7.90 5.65 -9.80
C ALA A 43 -8.06 7.17 -9.70
N LEU A 44 -7.01 7.89 -9.31
CA LEU A 44 -7.03 9.36 -9.31
C LEU A 44 -7.31 9.93 -10.70
N LYS A 45 -6.76 9.33 -11.76
CA LYS A 45 -6.96 9.78 -13.14
C LYS A 45 -8.37 9.48 -13.67
N THR A 46 -8.97 8.36 -13.27
CA THR A 46 -10.24 7.88 -13.85
C THR A 46 -11.45 8.11 -12.97
N MET A 47 -11.26 8.36 -11.68
CA MET A 47 -12.32 8.48 -10.66
C MET A 47 -12.15 9.74 -9.79
N ASP A 48 -11.17 10.60 -10.10
CA ASP A 48 -10.81 11.80 -9.32
C ASP A 48 -10.46 11.52 -7.85
N GLN A 49 -10.19 10.26 -7.50
CA GLN A 49 -9.84 9.83 -6.15
C GLN A 49 -8.88 8.62 -6.17
N PRO A 50 -7.80 8.62 -5.37
CA PRO A 50 -6.95 7.43 -5.21
C PRO A 50 -7.67 6.34 -4.41
N ILE A 51 -7.21 5.09 -4.53
CA ILE A 51 -7.77 3.95 -3.79
C ILE A 51 -7.45 4.10 -2.30
N THR A 52 -6.17 4.27 -1.97
CA THR A 52 -5.71 4.29 -0.59
C THR A 52 -5.85 5.65 0.09
N GLY A 53 -5.79 6.75 -0.68
CA GLY A 53 -5.72 8.10 -0.11
C GLY A 53 -4.44 8.39 0.66
N ASP A 54 -3.41 7.56 0.52
CA ASP A 54 -2.12 7.73 1.18
C ASP A 54 -1.34 8.91 0.57
N ARG A 55 -0.36 9.40 1.34
CA ARG A 55 0.59 10.41 0.90
C ARG A 55 1.72 9.75 0.10
N TYR A 56 2.00 10.29 -1.07
CA TYR A 56 3.17 9.86 -1.85
C TYR A 56 4.45 10.55 -1.37
N ILE A 57 5.55 9.79 -1.33
CA ILE A 57 6.91 10.29 -1.10
C ILE A 57 7.84 9.83 -2.22
N SER A 58 8.82 10.65 -2.58
CA SER A 58 9.86 10.28 -3.55
C SER A 58 11.01 9.60 -2.81
N MET A 59 11.36 8.38 -3.23
CA MET A 59 12.49 7.60 -2.70
C MET A 59 13.44 7.25 -3.85
N ASP A 60 14.57 6.61 -3.55
CA ASP A 60 15.64 6.30 -4.52
C ASP A 60 15.16 5.53 -5.76
N TYR A 61 14.18 4.65 -5.59
CA TYR A 61 13.59 3.86 -6.68
C TYR A 61 12.25 4.43 -7.18
N GLY A 62 12.05 5.74 -7.00
CA GLY A 62 10.86 6.47 -7.40
C GLY A 62 9.76 6.50 -6.33
N PRO A 63 8.59 7.08 -6.64
CA PRO A 63 7.55 7.36 -5.67
C PRO A 63 6.89 6.11 -5.10
N VAL A 64 6.48 6.19 -3.83
CA VAL A 64 5.73 5.15 -3.10
C VAL A 64 4.66 5.78 -2.21
N LEU A 65 3.71 4.97 -1.75
CA LEU A 65 2.77 5.35 -0.70
C LEU A 65 3.47 5.24 0.66
N ARG A 66 3.51 6.34 1.42
CA ARG A 66 4.27 6.43 2.67
C ARG A 66 3.69 5.55 3.76
N GLY A 67 2.39 5.66 4.03
CA GLY A 67 1.71 4.88 5.05
C GLY A 67 1.82 3.38 4.78
N VAL A 68 1.62 2.93 3.55
CA VAL A 68 1.81 1.52 3.19
C VAL A 68 3.26 1.07 3.38
N TYR A 69 4.24 1.91 3.04
CA TYR A 69 5.65 1.60 3.31
C TYR A 69 5.91 1.42 4.80
N ASP A 70 5.41 2.34 5.63
CA ASP A 70 5.52 2.29 7.09
C ASP A 70 4.84 1.03 7.66
N LEU A 71 3.64 0.67 7.16
CA LEU A 71 2.91 -0.55 7.56
C LEU A 71 3.68 -1.83 7.22
N ILE A 72 4.31 -1.92 6.03
CA ILE A 72 5.17 -3.05 5.65
C ILE A 72 6.37 -3.17 6.61
N LYS A 73 6.89 -2.04 7.11
CA LYS A 73 7.97 -1.97 8.11
C LYS A 73 7.50 -2.19 9.54
N GLY A 74 6.23 -2.55 9.75
CA GLY A 74 5.64 -2.75 11.07
C GLY A 74 5.51 -1.45 11.89
N GLN A 75 5.58 -0.30 11.25
CA GLN A 75 5.41 0.99 11.92
C GLN A 75 3.92 1.35 12.02
N PRO A 76 3.48 1.94 13.14
CA PRO A 76 2.11 2.36 13.30
C PRO A 76 1.78 3.52 12.35
N VAL A 77 0.68 3.39 11.62
CA VAL A 77 0.08 4.46 10.81
C VAL A 77 -1.35 4.62 11.28
N ASP A 78 -1.62 5.66 12.06
CA ASP A 78 -2.88 5.82 12.81
C ASP A 78 -3.27 4.51 13.52
N SER A 79 -4.48 4.00 13.27
CA SER A 79 -4.98 2.71 13.76
C SER A 79 -4.90 1.58 12.73
N ALA A 80 -4.14 1.75 11.64
CA ALA A 80 -4.15 0.83 10.49
C ALA A 80 -3.32 -0.44 10.69
N LEU A 81 -2.29 -0.41 11.55
CA LEU A 81 -1.36 -1.52 11.70
C LEU A 81 -2.03 -2.84 12.14
N PRO A 82 -2.93 -2.87 13.14
CA PRO A 82 -3.65 -4.09 13.49
C PRO A 82 -4.47 -4.69 12.35
N LEU A 83 -5.08 -3.84 11.52
CA LEU A 83 -5.84 -4.29 10.34
C LEU A 83 -4.91 -4.83 9.26
N TRP A 84 -3.81 -4.14 8.99
CA TRP A 84 -2.80 -4.56 8.02
C TRP A 84 -2.22 -5.92 8.38
N SER A 85 -1.75 -6.08 9.61
CA SER A 85 -1.12 -7.31 10.12
C SER A 85 -2.09 -8.49 10.24
N LYS A 86 -3.41 -8.26 10.14
CA LYS A 86 -4.40 -9.34 10.08
C LYS A 86 -4.39 -10.08 8.74
N TYR A 87 -4.03 -9.40 7.66
CA TYR A 87 -4.14 -9.95 6.29
C TYR A 87 -2.81 -9.98 5.54
N ILE A 88 -1.86 -9.11 5.86
CA ILE A 88 -0.57 -9.03 5.16
C ILE A 88 0.54 -9.41 6.12
N SER A 89 1.42 -10.31 5.68
CA SER A 89 2.55 -10.76 6.49
C SER A 89 3.49 -9.60 6.85
N PRO A 90 4.24 -9.70 7.96
CA PRO A 90 5.45 -8.91 8.14
C PRO A 90 6.42 -9.13 6.98
N GLN A 91 7.32 -8.17 6.77
CA GLN A 91 8.39 -8.33 5.79
C GLN A 91 9.34 -9.45 6.22
N ASP A 92 9.52 -10.46 5.36
CA ASP A 92 10.56 -11.49 5.48
C ASP A 92 11.49 -11.41 4.28
N SER A 93 12.78 -11.12 4.51
CA SER A 93 13.81 -11.12 3.45
C SER A 93 13.44 -10.26 2.21
N ASN A 94 12.71 -9.16 2.44
CA ASN A 94 12.13 -8.25 1.42
C ASN A 94 10.88 -8.77 0.68
N TYR A 95 10.28 -9.86 1.14
CA TYR A 95 9.03 -10.39 0.64
C TYR A 95 7.89 -10.16 1.64
N VAL A 96 6.68 -10.08 1.10
CA VAL A 96 5.41 -10.06 1.82
C VAL A 96 4.44 -11.01 1.12
N TYR A 97 3.50 -11.56 1.86
CA TYR A 97 2.47 -12.45 1.34
C TYR A 97 1.13 -12.22 2.03
N LEU A 98 0.06 -12.71 1.40
CA LEU A 98 -1.28 -12.73 1.98
C LEU A 98 -1.35 -13.84 3.03
N LEU A 99 -1.85 -13.52 4.23
CA LEU A 99 -2.07 -14.44 5.35
C LEU A 99 -3.34 -15.29 5.19
#